data_AF-A0A7S3SYP1-F1
#
_entry.id   AF-A0A7S3SYP1-F1
#
_cell.length_a   1.000
_cell.length_b   1.000
_cell.length_c   1.000
_cell.angle_alpha   90.00
_cell.angle_beta   90.00
_cell.angle_gamma   90.00
#
_symmetry.space_group_name_H-M   'P 1'
#
loop_
_entity.id
_entity.type
_entity.pdbx_description
1 polymer ?
#
loop_
_entity_poly.entity_id
_entity_poly.type
_entity_poly.pdbx_seq_one_letter_code
_entity_poly.pdbx_strand_id
1 'polypeptide(L)'
;SSDSGSYVVDIIASNGHSDAPVLQRIFWSLTEGATAAALLASGRNLPNSQGSLKALQAVSMICGLPYTFVLFWCTQALVLLVKEEAGELSLDRKSFSNFIFSFPNPKRVLVNAAVPGLTMGRAAADVGSWPLAGFGDRAVKTIWAGIFQIMYLTAITLLFCAAELYQWCILGLVIYIGFATFLGFLRTGIRNKFQIKHGDMVTDFLCAFFAPMFTLVQLETQMDTDEEKDQEKAHITEDNHALNM
;
A
#
# COMPACT_ATOMS: atom_id res chain seq x y z
N SER A 1 8.76 -33.20 1.81
CA SER A 1 7.89 -32.03 1.60
C SER A 1 7.08 -31.73 2.86
N SER A 2 6.16 -32.62 3.31
CA SER A 2 5.40 -32.37 4.55
C SER A 2 6.30 -32.24 5.78
N ASP A 3 7.31 -33.11 5.93
CA ASP A 3 8.22 -33.05 7.09
C ASP A 3 8.94 -31.70 7.26
N SER A 4 9.46 -31.15 6.15
CA SER A 4 10.10 -29.83 6.11
C SER A 4 9.09 -28.68 6.24
N GLY A 5 7.87 -28.83 5.71
CA GLY A 5 6.81 -27.82 5.81
C GLY A 5 6.33 -27.65 7.24
N SER A 6 5.98 -28.75 7.90
CA SER A 6 5.53 -28.75 9.28
C SER A 6 6.63 -28.30 10.24
N TYR A 7 7.92 -28.53 9.93
CA TYR A 7 9.04 -27.98 10.70
C TYR A 7 9.10 -26.44 10.63
N VAL A 8 8.90 -25.84 9.46
CA VAL A 8 8.85 -24.37 9.33
C VAL A 8 7.64 -23.80 10.07
N VAL A 9 6.48 -24.43 9.96
CA VAL A 9 5.26 -24.01 10.69
C VAL A 9 5.48 -24.09 12.20
N ASP A 10 6.18 -25.11 12.67
CA ASP A 10 6.49 -25.32 14.09
C ASP A 10 7.45 -24.25 14.66
N ILE A 11 8.48 -23.88 13.90
CA ILE A 11 9.38 -22.77 14.26
C ILE A 11 8.61 -21.45 14.33
N ILE A 12 7.74 -21.17 13.37
CA ILE A 12 6.95 -19.92 13.35
C ILE A 12 5.98 -19.89 14.55
N ALA A 13 5.31 -21.00 14.84
CA ALA A 13 4.34 -21.11 15.94
C ALA A 13 5.00 -21.09 17.34
N SER A 14 6.29 -21.41 17.44
CA SER A 14 7.08 -21.34 18.67
C SER A 14 7.86 -20.02 18.83
N ASN A 15 7.50 -18.97 18.09
CA ASN A 15 8.19 -17.67 18.12
C ASN A 15 9.67 -17.74 17.71
N GLY A 16 10.02 -18.64 16.79
CA GLY A 16 11.35 -18.77 16.23
C GLY A 16 12.30 -19.70 16.98
N HIS A 17 11.81 -20.46 17.97
CA HIS A 17 12.66 -21.43 18.67
C HIS A 17 12.98 -22.62 17.76
N SER A 18 14.27 -22.97 17.65
CA SER A 18 14.73 -24.07 16.80
C SER A 18 14.32 -25.45 17.34
N ASP A 19 14.16 -25.59 18.66
CA ASP A 19 13.75 -26.82 19.34
C ASP A 19 12.28 -26.74 19.79
N ALA A 20 11.38 -26.63 18.83
CA ALA A 20 9.95 -26.68 19.09
C ALA A 20 9.48 -28.11 19.47
N PRO A 21 8.44 -28.24 20.32
CA PRO A 21 8.03 -29.54 20.86
C PRO A 21 7.52 -30.50 19.77
N VAL A 22 8.04 -31.73 19.75
CA VAL A 22 7.74 -32.76 18.73
C VAL A 22 6.24 -33.00 18.51
N LEU A 23 5.42 -32.90 19.57
CA LEU A 23 3.96 -33.04 19.46
C LEU A 23 3.31 -31.97 18.58
N GLN A 24 3.85 -30.75 18.60
CA GLN A 24 3.37 -29.63 17.80
C GLN A 24 3.68 -29.85 16.31
N ARG A 25 4.87 -30.34 15.98
CA ARG A 25 5.23 -30.76 14.62
C ARG A 25 4.33 -31.87 14.08
N ILE A 26 4.04 -32.89 14.90
CA ILE A 26 3.13 -34.00 14.49
C ILE A 26 1.72 -33.46 14.24
N PHE A 27 1.23 -32.58 15.11
CA PHE A 27 -0.06 -31.92 14.95
C PHE A 27 -0.14 -31.16 13.61
N TRP A 28 0.86 -30.35 13.26
CA TRP A 28 0.88 -29.62 12.00
C TRP A 28 0.95 -30.55 10.78
N SER A 29 1.77 -31.61 10.84
CA SER A 29 1.85 -32.58 9.74
C SER A 29 0.53 -33.33 9.50
N LEU A 30 -0.17 -33.71 10.56
CA LEU A 30 -1.48 -34.37 10.45
C LEU A 30 -2.56 -33.43 9.92
N THR A 31 -2.58 -32.18 10.39
CA THR A 31 -3.59 -31.19 9.94
C THR A 31 -3.38 -30.76 8.49
N GLU A 32 -2.14 -30.62 8.02
CA GLU A 32 -1.81 -30.38 6.61
C GLU A 32 -2.30 -31.54 5.72
N GLY A 33 -1.99 -32.78 6.12
CA GLY A 33 -2.43 -33.99 5.40
C GLY A 33 -3.96 -34.15 5.38
N ALA A 34 -4.62 -33.88 6.52
CA ALA A 34 -6.08 -33.91 6.62
C ALA A 34 -6.73 -32.84 5.74
N THR A 35 -6.16 -31.63 5.68
CA THR A 35 -6.64 -30.53 4.83
C THR A 35 -6.53 -30.91 3.35
N ALA A 36 -5.39 -31.47 2.93
CA ALA A 36 -5.21 -31.95 1.56
C ALA A 36 -6.23 -33.05 1.20
N ALA A 37 -6.48 -34.00 2.10
CA ALA A 37 -7.48 -35.05 1.91
C ALA A 37 -8.91 -34.48 1.83
N ALA A 38 -9.25 -33.49 2.67
CA ALA A 38 -10.55 -32.82 2.66
C ALA A 38 -10.79 -32.04 1.36
N LEU A 39 -9.76 -31.33 0.86
CA LEU A 39 -9.82 -30.61 -0.42
C LEU A 39 -10.01 -31.58 -1.60
N LEU A 40 -9.30 -32.70 -1.62
CA LEU A 40 -9.51 -33.73 -2.64
C LEU A 40 -10.93 -34.35 -2.54
N ALA A 41 -11.44 -34.55 -1.32
CA ALA A 41 -12.77 -35.07 -1.07
C ALA A 41 -13.88 -34.13 -1.54
N SER A 42 -13.68 -32.81 -1.46
CA SER A 42 -14.66 -31.79 -1.88
C SER A 42 -15.09 -31.91 -3.35
N GLY A 43 -14.21 -32.43 -4.22
CA GLY A 43 -14.49 -32.65 -5.63
C GLY A 43 -15.23 -33.95 -5.95
N ARG A 44 -15.51 -34.82 -4.95
CA ARG A 44 -16.18 -36.13 -5.18
C ARG A 44 -17.60 -36.02 -5.73
N ASN A 45 -18.29 -34.91 -5.47
CA ASN A 45 -19.67 -34.68 -5.94
C ASN A 45 -19.73 -34.07 -7.35
N LEU A 46 -18.59 -33.80 -7.99
CA LEU A 46 -18.53 -33.28 -9.37
C LEU A 46 -18.41 -34.44 -10.36
N PRO A 47 -19.16 -34.43 -11.49
CA PRO A 47 -19.11 -35.49 -12.50
C PRO A 47 -17.76 -35.62 -13.24
N ASN A 48 -16.84 -34.67 -13.03
CA ASN A 48 -15.54 -34.63 -13.69
C ASN A 48 -14.41 -34.82 -12.66
N SER A 49 -13.50 -35.77 -12.91
CA SER A 49 -12.29 -36.04 -12.10
C SER A 49 -11.40 -34.80 -11.86
N GLN A 50 -11.56 -33.75 -12.67
CA GLN A 50 -10.83 -32.48 -12.55
C GLN A 50 -11.33 -31.57 -11.41
N GLY A 51 -12.50 -31.86 -10.80
CA GLY A 51 -13.07 -31.02 -9.74
C GLY A 51 -12.18 -30.90 -8.51
N SER A 52 -11.62 -32.02 -8.05
CA SER A 52 -10.73 -32.07 -6.87
C SER A 52 -9.43 -31.30 -7.09
N LEU A 53 -8.85 -31.37 -8.30
CA LEU A 53 -7.60 -30.66 -8.60
C LEU A 53 -7.81 -29.16 -8.73
N LYS A 54 -8.94 -28.73 -9.31
CA LYS A 54 -9.33 -27.31 -9.36
C LYS A 54 -9.54 -26.72 -7.97
N ALA A 55 -10.15 -27.46 -7.04
CA ALA A 55 -10.32 -27.01 -5.66
C ALA A 55 -8.97 -26.76 -4.97
N LEU A 56 -8.01 -27.67 -5.12
CA LEU A 56 -6.66 -27.52 -4.57
C LEU A 56 -5.93 -26.30 -5.17
N GLN A 57 -6.04 -26.09 -6.49
CA GLN A 57 -5.46 -24.93 -7.18
C GLN A 57 -6.08 -23.61 -6.71
N ALA A 58 -7.40 -23.56 -6.56
CA ALA A 58 -8.12 -22.37 -6.11
C ALA A 58 -7.66 -21.94 -4.71
N VAL A 59 -7.53 -22.88 -3.78
CA VAL A 59 -7.03 -22.60 -2.42
C VAL A 59 -5.58 -22.10 -2.47
N SER A 60 -4.73 -22.74 -3.27
CA SER A 60 -3.34 -22.27 -3.45
C SER A 60 -3.28 -20.83 -3.99
N MET A 61 -4.15 -20.45 -4.92
CA MET A 61 -4.21 -19.07 -5.45
C MET A 61 -4.71 -18.08 -4.40
N ILE A 62 -5.76 -18.43 -3.65
CA ILE A 62 -6.33 -17.58 -2.60
C ILE A 62 -5.31 -17.36 -1.46
N CYS A 63 -4.57 -18.39 -1.06
CA CYS A 63 -3.54 -18.29 -0.03
C CYS A 63 -2.23 -17.64 -0.53
N GLY A 64 -1.85 -17.88 -1.79
CA GLY A 64 -0.60 -17.38 -2.36
C GLY A 64 -0.63 -15.90 -2.75
N LEU A 65 -1.80 -15.40 -3.20
CA LEU A 65 -1.96 -14.01 -3.59
C LEU A 65 -1.62 -12.99 -2.48
N PRO A 66 -2.14 -13.10 -1.24
CA PRO A 66 -1.75 -12.18 -0.16
C PRO A 66 -0.25 -12.27 0.18
N TYR A 67 0.31 -13.49 0.20
CA TYR A 67 1.73 -13.70 0.51
C TYR A 67 2.66 -13.12 -0.56
N THR A 68 2.21 -13.05 -1.81
CA THR A 68 2.94 -12.41 -2.91
C THR A 68 3.23 -10.94 -2.58
N PHE A 69 2.27 -10.20 -2.02
CA PHE A 69 2.49 -8.81 -1.60
C PHE A 69 3.49 -8.68 -0.45
N VAL A 70 3.45 -9.61 0.52
CA VAL A 70 4.42 -9.66 1.61
C VAL A 70 5.83 -9.88 1.07
N LEU A 71 6.01 -10.81 0.13
CA LEU A 71 7.31 -11.08 -0.50
C LEU A 71 7.86 -9.89 -1.30
N PHE A 72 7.00 -9.15 -2.02
CA PHE A 72 7.41 -7.90 -2.67
C PHE A 72 7.97 -6.90 -1.66
N TRP A 73 7.30 -6.74 -0.51
CA TRP A 73 7.74 -5.84 0.54
C TRP A 73 9.04 -6.31 1.20
N CYS A 74 9.17 -7.61 1.49
CA CYS A 74 10.40 -8.20 2.02
C CYS A 74 11.58 -8.01 1.07
N THR A 75 11.37 -8.15 -0.23
CA THR A 75 12.40 -7.93 -1.25
C THR A 75 12.87 -6.47 -1.25
N GLN A 76 11.93 -5.51 -1.19
CA GLN A 76 12.27 -4.09 -1.08
C GLN A 76 13.04 -3.79 0.21
N ALA A 77 12.57 -4.29 1.36
CA ALA A 77 13.24 -4.11 2.64
C ALA A 77 14.67 -4.68 2.62
N LEU A 78 14.87 -5.84 1.98
CA LEU A 78 16.18 -6.47 1.86
C LEU A 78 17.14 -5.65 0.98
N VAL A 79 16.66 -5.08 -0.13
CA VAL A 79 17.46 -4.17 -0.97
C VAL A 79 17.90 -2.94 -0.18
N LEU A 80 17.01 -2.37 0.64
CA LEU A 80 17.32 -1.21 1.47
C LEU A 80 18.35 -1.55 2.55
N LEU A 81 18.18 -2.67 3.24
CA LEU A 81 19.13 -3.16 4.25
C LEU A 81 20.53 -3.36 3.66
N VAL A 82 20.62 -3.98 2.47
CA VAL A 82 21.90 -4.20 1.79
C VAL A 82 22.57 -2.88 1.42
N LYS A 83 21.80 -1.86 1.02
CA LYS A 83 22.34 -0.52 0.72
C LYS A 83 22.79 0.23 1.98
N GLU A 84 22.15 0.00 3.12
CA GLU A 84 22.57 0.52 4.42
C GLU A 84 23.89 -0.12 4.87
N GLU A 85 23.99 -1.46 4.79
CA GLU A 85 25.23 -2.22 5.05
C GLU A 85 26.38 -1.83 4.11
N ALA A 86 26.08 -1.56 2.83
CA ALA A 86 27.08 -1.11 1.85
C ALA A 86 27.55 0.34 2.07
N GLY A 87 26.95 1.08 3.02
CA GLY A 87 27.28 2.47 3.30
C GLY A 87 26.75 3.48 2.27
N GLU A 88 25.89 3.05 1.33
CA GLU A 88 25.23 3.95 0.37
C GLU A 88 24.10 4.76 1.02
N LEU A 89 23.51 4.24 2.11
CA LEU A 89 22.43 4.86 2.87
C LEU A 89 22.87 5.10 4.33
N SER A 90 22.64 6.30 4.84
CA SER A 90 22.94 6.67 6.24
C SER A 90 21.83 6.24 7.19
N LEU A 91 22.15 5.67 8.36
CA LEU A 91 21.16 5.23 9.36
C LEU A 91 20.23 6.36 9.88
N ASP A 92 20.72 7.60 9.99
CA ASP A 92 19.96 8.76 10.50
C ASP A 92 19.23 9.55 9.39
N ARG A 93 18.47 8.84 8.57
CA ARG A 93 17.80 9.40 7.39
C ARG A 93 16.36 9.77 7.67
N LYS A 94 15.93 10.94 7.16
CA LYS A 94 14.51 11.34 7.20
C LYS A 94 13.66 10.37 6.37
N SER A 95 12.67 9.77 7.01
CA SER A 95 11.63 8.92 6.39
C SER A 95 10.27 9.60 6.48
N PHE A 96 9.28 9.09 5.75
CA PHE A 96 7.89 9.49 5.99
C PHE A 96 7.51 9.20 7.44
N SER A 97 6.74 10.12 8.05
CA SER A 97 6.34 10.04 9.46
C SER A 97 5.67 8.71 9.84
N ASN A 98 4.86 8.16 8.92
CA ASN A 98 4.19 6.89 9.11
C ASN A 98 4.59 5.86 8.06
N PHE A 99 4.67 4.60 8.46
CA PHE A 99 4.72 3.47 7.55
C PHE A 99 3.40 3.32 6.80
N ILE A 100 3.42 2.84 5.53
CA ILE A 100 2.23 2.78 4.67
C ILE A 100 1.11 1.90 5.27
N PHE A 101 1.45 0.85 6.02
CA PHE A 101 0.49 0.00 6.71
C PHE A 101 0.39 0.26 8.23
N SER A 102 0.93 1.38 8.72
CA SER A 102 0.64 1.80 10.09
C SER A 102 -0.86 2.04 10.19
N PHE A 103 -1.53 1.51 11.23
CA PHE A 103 -2.99 1.59 11.39
C PHE A 103 -3.47 3.03 11.22
N PRO A 104 -4.00 3.40 10.04
CA PRO A 104 -4.27 4.78 9.75
C PRO A 104 -5.60 5.16 10.39
N ASN A 105 -5.83 6.45 10.60
CA ASN A 105 -7.13 6.96 11.05
C ASN A 105 -8.23 6.41 10.13
N PRO A 106 -9.15 5.55 10.62
CA PRO A 106 -10.11 4.84 9.76
C PRO A 106 -11.03 5.80 9.02
N LYS A 107 -11.30 6.97 9.62
CA LYS A 107 -12.04 8.06 8.99
C LYS A 107 -11.35 8.58 7.73
N ARG A 108 -10.02 8.79 7.77
CA ARG A 108 -9.25 9.30 6.63
C ARG A 108 -9.14 8.26 5.51
N VAL A 109 -8.99 6.99 5.87
CA VAL A 109 -9.02 5.89 4.90
C VAL A 109 -10.37 5.84 4.19
N LEU A 110 -11.48 5.98 4.93
CA LEU A 110 -12.83 5.96 4.36
C LEU A 110 -13.09 7.18 3.44
N VAL A 111 -12.66 8.37 3.87
CA VAL A 111 -12.76 9.59 3.05
C VAL A 111 -11.94 9.44 1.77
N ASN A 112 -10.70 8.96 1.87
CA ASN A 112 -9.85 8.74 0.70
C ASN A 112 -10.39 7.62 -0.20
N ALA A 113 -11.06 6.59 0.35
CA ALA A 113 -11.70 5.55 -0.43
C ALA A 113 -12.89 6.07 -1.25
N ALA A 114 -13.66 7.02 -0.72
CA ALA A 114 -14.78 7.61 -1.44
C ALA A 114 -14.34 8.75 -2.38
N VAL A 115 -13.42 9.61 -1.91
CA VAL A 115 -13.05 10.86 -2.57
C VAL A 115 -11.54 11.09 -2.55
N PRO A 116 -10.74 10.22 -3.22
CA PRO A 116 -9.28 10.38 -3.23
C PRO A 116 -8.83 11.66 -3.95
N GLY A 117 -9.67 12.19 -4.86
CA GLY A 117 -9.34 13.38 -5.63
C GLY A 117 -9.10 14.62 -4.76
N LEU A 118 -9.85 14.81 -3.67
CA LEU A 118 -9.67 15.98 -2.79
C LEU A 118 -8.27 16.03 -2.16
N THR A 119 -7.81 14.88 -1.67
CA THR A 119 -6.50 14.73 -1.03
C THR A 119 -5.38 14.86 -2.06
N MET A 120 -5.55 14.27 -3.24
CA MET A 120 -4.60 14.45 -4.35
C MET A 120 -4.53 15.90 -4.85
N GLY A 121 -5.66 16.60 -4.90
CA GLY A 121 -5.68 18.01 -5.28
C GLY A 121 -5.00 18.90 -4.24
N ARG A 122 -5.18 18.62 -2.94
CA ARG A 122 -4.43 19.28 -1.87
C ARG A 122 -2.93 19.02 -1.99
N ALA A 123 -2.54 17.77 -2.22
CA ALA A 123 -1.15 17.37 -2.44
C ALA A 123 -0.54 18.06 -3.68
N ALA A 124 -1.29 18.18 -4.78
CA ALA A 124 -0.84 18.85 -5.99
C ALA A 124 -0.59 20.35 -5.77
N ALA A 125 -1.47 21.02 -5.01
CA ALA A 125 -1.26 22.41 -4.61
C ALA A 125 -0.03 22.56 -3.71
N ASP A 126 0.17 21.65 -2.75
CA ASP A 126 1.27 21.71 -1.80
C ASP A 126 2.65 21.48 -2.43
N VAL A 127 2.73 20.65 -3.48
CA VAL A 127 3.96 20.43 -4.25
C VAL A 127 4.41 21.70 -4.98
N GLY A 128 3.49 22.61 -5.33
CA GLY A 128 3.77 23.92 -5.93
C GLY A 128 4.36 23.92 -7.35
N SER A 129 4.90 22.80 -7.82
CA SER A 129 5.49 22.63 -9.16
C SER A 129 4.58 21.89 -10.16
N TRP A 130 3.32 21.69 -9.80
CA TRP A 130 2.36 20.97 -10.62
C TRP A 130 1.82 21.84 -11.78
N PRO A 131 1.43 21.28 -12.93
CA PRO A 131 0.89 22.09 -14.02
C PRO A 131 -0.31 22.91 -13.54
N LEU A 132 -0.37 24.18 -13.99
CA LEU A 132 -1.32 25.21 -13.55
C LEU A 132 -1.00 25.90 -12.19
N ALA A 133 0.17 25.67 -11.59
CA ALA A 133 0.61 26.37 -10.36
C ALA A 133 0.48 27.91 -10.42
N GLY A 134 0.67 28.51 -11.61
CA GLY A 134 0.57 29.96 -11.81
C GLY A 134 -0.85 30.55 -11.71
N PHE A 135 -1.90 29.74 -11.67
CA PHE A 135 -3.30 30.21 -11.59
C PHE A 135 -3.84 30.31 -10.14
N GLY A 136 -2.98 30.07 -9.14
CA GLY A 136 -3.29 30.19 -7.71
C GLY A 136 -3.71 28.86 -7.06
N ASP A 137 -3.30 28.68 -5.79
CA ASP A 137 -3.40 27.40 -5.08
C ASP A 137 -4.82 26.84 -4.98
N ARG A 138 -5.82 27.71 -4.79
CA ARG A 138 -7.24 27.31 -4.74
C ARG A 138 -7.74 26.75 -6.08
N ALA A 139 -7.30 27.33 -7.18
CA ALA A 139 -7.67 26.88 -8.52
C ALA A 139 -7.01 25.52 -8.83
N VAL A 140 -5.71 25.40 -8.56
CA VAL A 140 -4.94 24.15 -8.71
C VAL A 140 -5.60 23.02 -7.91
N LYS A 141 -5.89 23.25 -6.63
CA LYS A 141 -6.54 22.26 -5.77
C LYS A 141 -7.87 21.79 -6.35
N THR A 142 -8.73 22.71 -6.79
CA THR A 142 -10.08 22.38 -7.28
C THR A 142 -10.04 21.66 -8.62
N ILE A 143 -9.24 22.15 -9.57
CA ILE A 143 -9.12 21.57 -10.92
C ILE A 143 -8.56 20.15 -10.82
N TRP A 144 -7.44 19.98 -10.13
CA TRP A 144 -6.81 18.66 -10.02
C TRP A 144 -7.61 17.70 -9.14
N ALA A 145 -8.29 18.19 -8.09
CA ALA A 145 -9.21 17.35 -7.34
C ALA A 145 -10.35 16.81 -8.21
N GLY A 146 -10.92 17.64 -9.08
CA GLY A 146 -11.95 17.22 -10.03
C GLY A 146 -11.43 16.16 -11.01
N ILE A 147 -10.28 16.42 -11.64
CA ILE A 147 -9.67 15.50 -12.62
C ILE A 147 -9.39 14.13 -12.00
N PHE A 148 -8.73 14.10 -10.84
CA PHE A 148 -8.39 12.84 -10.17
C PHE A 148 -9.62 12.10 -9.67
N GLN A 149 -10.63 12.82 -9.19
CA GLN A 149 -11.89 12.20 -8.76
C GLN A 149 -12.65 11.59 -9.94
N ILE A 150 -12.74 12.28 -11.08
CA ILE A 150 -13.40 11.77 -12.28
C ILE A 150 -12.69 10.51 -12.78
N MET A 151 -11.36 10.52 -12.84
CA MET A 151 -10.57 9.38 -13.26
C MET A 151 -10.80 8.16 -12.35
N TYR A 152 -10.81 8.37 -11.03
CA TYR A 152 -11.06 7.32 -10.05
C TYR A 152 -12.48 6.73 -10.15
N LEU A 153 -13.51 7.59 -10.22
CA LEU A 153 -14.90 7.15 -10.34
C LEU A 153 -15.17 6.44 -11.67
N THR A 154 -14.51 6.88 -12.75
CA THR A 154 -14.61 6.23 -14.06
C THR A 154 -14.02 4.82 -14.00
N ALA A 155 -12.86 4.65 -13.37
CA ALA A 155 -12.25 3.33 -13.19
C ALA A 155 -13.17 2.37 -12.40
N ILE A 156 -13.77 2.86 -11.31
CA ILE A 156 -14.73 2.07 -10.51
C ILE A 156 -15.98 1.73 -11.30
N THR A 157 -16.56 2.70 -12.01
CA THR A 157 -17.79 2.49 -12.78
C THR A 157 -17.57 1.44 -13.86
N LEU A 158 -16.44 1.51 -14.58
CA LEU A 158 -16.07 0.52 -15.59
C LEU A 158 -15.80 -0.87 -15.00
N LEU A 159 -15.30 -0.95 -13.77
CA LEU A 159 -15.17 -2.21 -13.04
C LEU A 159 -16.55 -2.83 -12.76
N PHE A 160 -17.55 -2.03 -12.37
CA PHE A 160 -18.93 -2.54 -12.20
C PHE A 160 -19.56 -2.94 -13.53
N CYS A 161 -19.28 -2.22 -14.62
CA CYS A 161 -19.71 -2.58 -15.97
C CYS A 161 -19.08 -3.88 -16.50
N ALA A 162 -18.08 -4.45 -15.81
CA ALA A 162 -17.51 -5.74 -16.15
C ALA A 162 -18.51 -6.90 -16.05
N ALA A 163 -19.61 -6.73 -15.30
CA ALA A 163 -20.70 -7.71 -15.22
C ALA A 163 -21.37 -7.94 -16.60
N GLU A 164 -21.38 -6.92 -17.46
CA GLU A 164 -21.98 -6.99 -18.80
C GLU A 164 -20.96 -7.48 -19.84
N LEU A 165 -19.74 -6.94 -19.81
CA LEU A 165 -18.68 -7.33 -20.75
C LEU A 165 -17.30 -7.23 -20.09
N TYR A 166 -16.54 -8.31 -20.17
CA TYR A 166 -15.20 -8.41 -19.57
C TYR A 166 -14.23 -7.32 -20.07
N GLN A 167 -14.40 -6.82 -21.30
CA GLN A 167 -13.55 -5.79 -21.90
C GLN A 167 -13.59 -4.45 -21.14
N TRP A 168 -14.71 -4.12 -20.49
CA TRP A 168 -14.83 -2.91 -19.67
C TRP A 168 -13.91 -2.93 -18.45
N CYS A 169 -13.65 -4.12 -17.89
CA CYS A 169 -12.69 -4.30 -16.81
C CYS A 169 -11.28 -3.88 -17.24
N ILE A 170 -10.87 -4.24 -18.46
CA ILE A 170 -9.55 -3.89 -19.00
C ILE A 170 -9.42 -2.37 -19.16
N LEU A 171 -10.46 -1.71 -19.70
CA LEU A 171 -10.47 -0.25 -19.81
C LEU A 171 -10.43 0.44 -18.44
N GLY A 172 -11.20 -0.08 -17.47
CA GLY A 172 -11.16 0.38 -16.08
C GLY A 172 -9.77 0.25 -15.45
N LEU A 173 -9.09 -0.88 -15.69
CA LEU A 173 -7.72 -1.12 -15.23
C LEU A 173 -6.72 -0.10 -15.81
N VAL A 174 -6.82 0.22 -17.11
CA VAL A 174 -5.94 1.21 -17.75
C VAL A 174 -6.12 2.59 -17.12
N ILE A 175 -7.36 3.00 -16.88
CA ILE A 175 -7.66 4.28 -16.22
C ILE A 175 -7.15 4.26 -14.76
N TYR A 176 -7.30 3.14 -14.06
CA TYR A 176 -6.77 2.97 -12.70
C TYR A 176 -5.24 3.03 -12.65
N ILE A 177 -4.54 2.42 -13.61
CA ILE A 177 -3.07 2.52 -13.72
C ILE A 177 -2.66 3.97 -13.96
N GLY A 178 -3.40 4.70 -14.81
CA GLY A 178 -3.20 6.14 -15.00
C GLY A 178 -3.33 6.92 -13.68
N PHE A 179 -4.40 6.67 -12.94
CA PHE A 179 -4.62 7.24 -11.60
C PHE A 179 -3.46 6.95 -10.64
N ALA A 180 -3.04 5.68 -10.54
CA ALA A 180 -1.92 5.27 -9.70
C ALA A 180 -0.59 5.94 -10.12
N THR A 181 -0.38 6.13 -11.42
CA THR A 181 0.81 6.82 -11.95
C THR A 181 0.87 8.28 -11.48
N PHE A 182 -0.23 9.00 -11.59
CA PHE A 182 -0.31 10.38 -11.10
C PHE A 182 -0.12 10.48 -9.58
N LEU A 183 -0.70 9.55 -8.83
CA LEU A 183 -0.48 9.48 -7.38
C LEU A 183 1.00 9.18 -7.04
N GLY A 184 1.67 8.31 -7.81
CA GLY A 184 3.11 8.06 -7.67
C GLY A 184 3.96 9.30 -7.94
N PHE A 185 3.58 10.11 -8.94
CA PHE A 185 4.24 11.39 -9.20
C PHE A 185 3.99 12.43 -8.11
N LEU A 186 2.78 12.53 -7.57
CA LEU A 186 2.50 13.42 -6.42
C LEU A 186 3.34 13.02 -5.20
N ARG A 187 3.44 11.71 -4.94
CA ARG A 187 4.29 11.17 -3.88
C ARG A 187 5.77 11.51 -4.10
N THR A 188 6.26 11.37 -5.33
CA THR A 188 7.63 11.79 -5.70
C THR A 188 7.82 13.30 -5.49
N GLY A 189 6.85 14.13 -5.87
CA GLY A 189 6.89 15.58 -5.68
C GLY A 189 6.97 15.99 -4.22
N ILE A 190 6.11 15.39 -3.38
CA ILE A 190 6.12 15.58 -1.93
C ILE A 190 7.45 15.13 -1.34
N ARG A 191 7.96 13.96 -1.74
CA ARG A 191 9.28 13.47 -1.31
C ARG A 191 10.39 14.49 -1.57
N ASN A 192 10.41 15.07 -2.77
CA ASN A 192 11.41 16.06 -3.17
C ASN A 192 11.26 17.36 -2.37
N LYS A 193 10.02 17.80 -2.10
CA LYS A 193 9.74 18.97 -1.24
C LYS A 193 10.27 18.78 0.19
N PHE A 194 10.00 17.61 0.78
CA PHE A 194 10.40 17.28 2.15
C PHE A 194 11.84 16.76 2.29
N GLN A 195 12.61 16.73 1.19
CA GLN A 195 13.99 16.22 1.17
C GLN A 195 14.12 14.78 1.73
N ILE A 196 13.08 13.97 1.55
CA ILE A 196 13.09 12.56 1.95
C ILE A 196 13.91 11.82 0.90
N LYS A 197 15.17 11.47 1.18
CA LYS A 197 16.04 10.74 0.24
C LYS A 197 15.67 9.25 0.08
N HIS A 198 14.50 8.82 0.57
CA HIS A 198 14.06 7.42 0.51
C HIS A 198 13.03 7.14 -0.57
N GLY A 199 13.29 6.07 -1.30
CA GLY A 199 12.43 5.58 -2.35
C GLY A 199 12.87 6.07 -3.72
N ASP A 200 12.42 5.34 -4.70
CA ASP A 200 12.55 5.63 -6.11
C ASP A 200 11.15 5.76 -6.72
N MET A 201 11.09 6.25 -7.96
CA MET A 201 9.83 6.43 -8.67
C MET A 201 9.04 5.12 -8.80
N VAL A 202 9.72 3.97 -8.92
CA VAL A 202 9.04 2.66 -9.05
C VAL A 202 8.37 2.29 -7.73
N THR A 203 9.07 2.43 -6.60
CA THR A 203 8.45 2.19 -5.29
C THR A 203 7.26 3.13 -5.04
N ASP A 204 7.36 4.40 -5.44
CA ASP A 204 6.24 5.33 -5.32
C ASP A 204 5.03 4.93 -6.17
N PHE A 205 5.27 4.47 -7.40
CA PHE A 205 4.23 3.92 -8.26
C PHE A 205 3.61 2.65 -7.68
N LEU A 206 4.41 1.71 -7.19
CA LEU A 206 3.92 0.46 -6.60
C LEU A 206 3.06 0.73 -5.35
N CYS A 207 3.49 1.66 -4.50
CA CYS A 207 2.71 2.11 -3.35
C CYS A 207 1.37 2.71 -3.79
N ALA A 208 1.39 3.56 -4.81
CA ALA A 208 0.18 4.18 -5.35
C ALA A 208 -0.76 3.17 -6.05
N PHE A 209 -0.21 2.15 -6.71
CA PHE A 209 -0.97 1.15 -7.46
C PHE A 209 -1.62 0.10 -6.55
N PHE A 210 -0.88 -0.42 -5.57
CA PHE A 210 -1.38 -1.48 -4.69
C PHE A 210 -2.05 -0.95 -3.43
N ALA A 211 -1.65 0.23 -2.95
CA ALA A 211 -2.13 0.80 -1.70
C ALA A 211 -2.42 2.31 -1.84
N PRO A 212 -3.31 2.72 -2.78
CA PRO A 212 -3.59 4.13 -3.04
C PRO A 212 -4.11 4.87 -1.79
N MET A 213 -5.02 4.25 -1.04
CA MET A 213 -5.65 4.90 0.12
C MET A 213 -4.67 5.11 1.27
N PHE A 214 -3.81 4.12 1.49
CA PHE A 214 -2.75 4.21 2.49
C PHE A 214 -1.67 5.21 2.07
N THR A 215 -1.32 5.24 0.78
CA THR A 215 -0.42 6.26 0.22
C THR A 215 -0.99 7.66 0.43
N LEU A 216 -2.27 7.88 0.17
CA LEU A 216 -2.92 9.18 0.37
C LEU A 216 -2.92 9.62 1.83
N VAL A 217 -3.25 8.72 2.77
CA VAL A 217 -3.19 9.05 4.21
C VAL A 217 -1.76 9.37 4.65
N GLN A 218 -0.76 8.66 4.11
CA GLN A 218 0.65 8.93 4.40
C GLN A 218 1.05 10.34 3.91
N LEU A 219 0.64 10.73 2.69
CA LEU A 219 0.90 12.07 2.15
C LEU A 219 0.19 13.15 2.96
N GLU A 220 -1.10 12.96 3.25
CA GLU A 220 -1.91 13.89 4.03
C GLU A 220 -1.32 14.11 5.43
N THR A 221 -0.92 13.04 6.12
CA THR A 221 -0.33 13.15 7.46
C THR A 221 1.00 13.89 7.43
N GLN A 222 1.81 13.66 6.38
CA GLN A 222 3.09 14.35 6.22
C GLN A 222 2.89 15.85 6.00
N MET A 223 1.87 16.24 5.22
CA MET A 223 1.52 17.64 4.96
C MET A 223 0.95 18.31 6.22
N ASP A 224 0.04 17.66 6.93
CA ASP A 224 -0.53 18.21 8.18
C ASP A 224 0.54 18.42 9.26
N THR A 225 1.51 17.50 9.38
CA THR A 225 2.64 17.62 10.33
C THR A 225 3.52 18.85 10.03
N ASP A 226 3.60 19.27 8.77
CA ASP A 226 4.37 20.45 8.36
C ASP A 226 3.60 21.74 8.67
N GLU A 227 2.29 21.76 8.37
CA GLU A 227 1.41 22.88 8.70
C GLU A 227 1.41 23.17 10.21
N GLU A 228 1.40 22.13 11.06
CA GLU A 228 1.49 22.28 12.52
C GLU A 228 2.83 22.91 12.95
N LYS A 229 3.95 22.50 12.35
CA LYS A 229 5.28 23.06 12.67
C LYS A 229 5.43 24.52 12.26
N ASP A 230 4.84 24.90 11.13
CA ASP A 230 4.88 26.28 10.66
C ASP A 230 4.00 27.19 11.53
N GLN A 231 2.85 26.70 12.00
CA GLN A 231 2.01 27.40 12.97
C GLN A 231 2.71 27.59 14.32
N GLU A 232 3.38 26.55 14.83
CA GLU A 232 4.12 26.63 16.09
C GLU A 232 5.26 27.67 16.03
N LYS A 233 6.03 27.69 14.93
CA LYS A 233 7.07 28.71 14.72
C LYS A 233 6.51 30.13 14.62
N ALA A 234 5.37 30.30 13.96
CA ALA A 234 4.72 31.60 13.84
C ALA A 234 4.29 32.12 15.22
N HIS A 235 3.66 31.26 16.04
CA HIS A 235 3.25 31.60 17.40
C HIS A 235 4.44 32.00 18.29
N ILE A 236 5.53 31.23 18.26
CA ILE A 236 6.76 31.56 19.01
C ILE A 236 7.35 32.90 18.56
N THR A 237 7.26 33.24 17.27
CA THR A 237 7.77 34.50 16.74
C THR A 237 6.91 35.69 17.20
N GLU A 238 5.58 35.53 17.23
CA GLU A 238 4.66 36.55 17.75
C GLU A 238 4.85 36.78 19.26
N ASP A 239 4.98 35.71 20.05
CA ASP A 239 5.24 35.82 21.50
C ASP A 239 6.58 36.52 21.80
N ASN A 240 7.63 36.20 21.04
CA ASN A 240 8.93 36.87 21.17
C ASN A 240 8.87 38.34 20.74
N HIS A 241 8.03 38.70 19.76
CA HIS A 241 7.80 40.10 19.40
C HIS A 241 7.01 40.84 20.49
N ALA A 242 6.04 40.18 21.13
CA ALA A 242 5.24 40.76 22.20
C ALA A 242 6.04 40.97 23.51
N LEU A 243 7.03 40.12 23.79
CA LEU A 243 7.92 40.25 24.97
C LEU A 243 9.02 41.32 24.83
N ASN A 244 9.31 41.76 23.61
CA ASN A 244 10.33 42.77 23.32
C ASN A 244 9.76 44.19 23.09
N MET A 245 8.45 44.39 23.29
CA MET A 245 7.77 45.70 23.34
C MET A 245 7.42 46.08 24.79
#